data_AF-A0A954W363-F1
#
_entry.id   AF-A0A954W363-F1
#
_cell.length_a   1.000
_cell.length_b   1.000
_cell.length_c   1.000
_cell.angle_alpha   90.00
_cell.angle_beta   90.00
_cell.angle_gamma   90.00
#
_symmetry.space_group_name_H-M   'P 1'
#
loop_
_entity.id
_entity.type
_entity.pdbx_description
1 polymer ?
#
loop_
_entity_poly.entity_id
_entity_poly.type
_entity_poly.pdbx_seq_one_letter_code
_entity_poly.pdbx_strand_id
1 'polypeptide(L)'
;MTESELVELELATSLRLPVSYRKILAQYPSFPVCEADPDFRPQDDGLYASKEALWDVNVDDVDYVRTIFPPTYFVIGDSGCGDFYAIDTTNQDSPVYISGPHHYQNPDDLIATCEPVSESIELYIERLTNDIKTWQGCKPEHGGLLRRCIDTCCAILLVVFALISMMTFAFITIPLYFLQRVFRYTRS
;
A
#
# COMPACT_ATOMS: atom_id res chain seq x y z
N MET A 1 -8.29 0.41 -16.50
CA MET A 1 -8.19 1.64 -17.33
C MET A 1 -8.99 1.46 -18.61
N THR A 2 -9.64 2.50 -19.11
CA THR A 2 -10.44 2.49 -20.34
C THR A 2 -9.59 2.88 -21.56
N GLU A 3 -10.02 2.46 -22.75
CA GLU A 3 -9.33 2.81 -24.01
C GLU A 3 -9.27 4.32 -24.25
N SER A 4 -10.32 5.07 -23.88
CA SER A 4 -10.32 6.53 -23.97
C SER A 4 -9.27 7.18 -23.08
N GLU A 5 -9.07 6.67 -21.86
CA GLU A 5 -8.06 7.18 -20.93
C GLU A 5 -6.64 6.91 -21.45
N LEU A 6 -6.41 5.73 -22.05
CA LEU A 6 -5.13 5.38 -22.67
C LEU A 6 -4.80 6.30 -23.84
N VAL A 7 -5.78 6.54 -24.73
CA VAL A 7 -5.60 7.46 -25.88
C VAL A 7 -5.31 8.88 -25.40
N GLU A 8 -5.97 9.33 -24.34
CA GLU A 8 -5.72 10.66 -23.76
C GLU A 8 -4.30 10.80 -23.22
N LEU A 9 -3.80 9.78 -22.50
CA LEU A 9 -2.41 9.75 -22.02
C LEU A 9 -1.39 9.76 -23.17
N GLU A 10 -1.63 8.97 -24.21
CA GLU A 10 -0.76 8.93 -25.40
C GLU A 10 -0.72 10.28 -26.14
N LEU A 11 -1.86 10.95 -26.24
CA LEU A 11 -1.93 12.28 -26.85
C LEU A 11 -1.22 13.34 -26.00
N ALA A 12 -1.40 13.30 -24.68
CA ALA A 12 -0.79 14.26 -23.76
C ALA A 12 0.74 14.11 -23.71
N THR A 13 1.24 12.88 -23.72
CA THR A 13 2.67 12.58 -23.65
C THR A 13 3.35 12.59 -25.02
N SER A 14 2.59 12.56 -26.12
CA SER A 14 3.09 12.31 -27.48
C SER A 14 3.83 10.98 -27.62
N LEU A 15 3.56 10.02 -26.74
CA LEU A 15 4.11 8.66 -26.77
C LEU A 15 3.04 7.67 -27.18
N ARG A 16 3.46 6.55 -27.77
CA ARG A 16 2.58 5.41 -28.02
C ARG A 16 2.88 4.34 -26.98
N LEU A 17 1.89 3.99 -26.18
CA LEU A 17 2.05 2.94 -25.18
C LEU A 17 2.16 1.59 -25.90
N PRO A 18 3.13 0.75 -25.51
CA PRO A 18 3.26 -0.59 -26.05
C PRO A 18 1.97 -1.41 -25.88
N VAL A 19 1.66 -2.24 -26.87
CA VAL A 19 0.44 -3.07 -26.88
C VAL A 19 0.34 -3.95 -25.64
N SER A 20 1.48 -4.47 -25.18
CA SER A 20 1.63 -5.25 -23.96
C SER A 20 1.18 -4.46 -22.72
N TYR A 21 1.73 -3.25 -22.54
CA TYR A 21 1.39 -2.39 -21.43
C TYR A 21 -0.06 -1.90 -21.47
N ARG A 22 -0.60 -1.59 -22.65
CA ARG A 22 -2.04 -1.25 -22.81
C ARG A 22 -2.95 -2.39 -22.36
N LYS A 23 -2.63 -3.64 -22.70
CA LYS A 23 -3.39 -4.82 -22.24
C LYS A 23 -3.34 -4.94 -20.72
N ILE A 24 -2.19 -4.68 -20.10
CA ILE A 24 -2.02 -4.68 -18.65
C ILE A 24 -2.93 -3.62 -18.01
N LEU A 25 -2.87 -2.36 -18.47
CA LEU A 25 -3.69 -1.27 -17.93
C LEU A 25 -5.21 -1.50 -18.12
N ALA A 26 -5.60 -2.12 -19.24
CA ALA A 26 -6.99 -2.49 -19.51
C ALA A 26 -7.52 -3.59 -18.57
N GLN A 27 -6.64 -4.49 -18.11
CA GLN A 27 -7.00 -5.57 -17.19
C GLN A 27 -6.95 -5.14 -15.72
N TYR A 28 -6.49 -3.93 -15.39
CA TYR A 28 -6.47 -3.43 -14.01
C TYR A 28 -7.88 -3.01 -13.53
N PRO A 29 -8.34 -3.37 -12.31
CA PRO A 29 -7.63 -3.98 -11.19
C PRO A 29 -7.76 -5.52 -11.09
N SER A 30 -8.10 -6.23 -12.18
CA SER A 30 -8.23 -7.70 -12.17
C SER A 30 -6.91 -8.44 -11.95
N PHE A 31 -5.78 -7.73 -11.95
CA PHE A 31 -4.55 -8.24 -11.35
C PHE A 31 -4.77 -8.48 -9.86
N PRO A 32 -4.20 -9.54 -9.26
CA PRO A 32 -4.28 -9.74 -7.82
C PRO A 32 -3.38 -8.71 -7.10
N VAL A 33 -3.69 -7.42 -7.27
CA VAL A 33 -3.35 -6.39 -6.30
C VAL A 33 -4.28 -6.69 -5.16
N CYS A 34 -3.78 -7.48 -4.21
CA CYS A 34 -4.55 -7.81 -3.02
C CYS A 34 -5.12 -6.52 -2.45
N GLU A 35 -6.34 -6.62 -1.93
CA GLU A 35 -6.77 -5.88 -0.75
C GLU A 35 -5.80 -6.24 0.39
N ALA A 36 -4.55 -5.85 0.23
CA ALA A 36 -3.51 -6.02 1.20
C ALA A 36 -3.74 -4.89 2.18
N ASP A 37 -3.92 -5.31 3.43
CA ASP A 37 -3.49 -4.62 4.65
C ASP A 37 -3.34 -3.10 4.53
N PRO A 38 -4.05 -2.28 5.33
CA PRO A 38 -3.83 -0.83 5.34
C PRO A 38 -2.37 -0.42 5.61
N ASP A 39 -1.53 -1.34 6.11
CA ASP A 39 -0.08 -1.18 6.25
C ASP A 39 0.75 -1.74 5.07
N PHE A 40 0.17 -2.57 4.20
CA PHE A 40 0.76 -2.93 2.90
C PHE A 40 0.49 -1.79 1.94
N ARG A 41 1.42 -0.86 1.91
CA ARG A 41 1.55 0.03 0.78
C ARG A 41 2.19 -0.80 -0.33
N PRO A 42 1.58 -0.93 -1.52
CA PRO A 42 2.29 -1.39 -2.70
C PRO A 42 3.30 -0.32 -3.17
N GLN A 43 4.07 0.23 -2.22
CA GLN A 43 5.07 1.28 -2.38
C GLN A 43 6.46 0.69 -2.59
N ASP A 44 6.70 -0.59 -2.31
CA ASP A 44 8.06 -1.13 -2.45
C ASP A 44 8.43 -1.46 -3.91
N ASP A 45 7.47 -1.52 -4.85
CA ASP A 45 7.68 -1.69 -6.31
C ASP A 45 6.38 -1.38 -7.10
N GLY A 46 5.85 -0.18 -6.95
CA GLY A 46 4.46 0.15 -7.28
C GLY A 46 4.27 0.56 -8.73
N LEU A 47 3.60 -0.27 -9.53
CA LEU A 47 3.04 0.17 -10.81
C LEU A 47 1.90 1.15 -10.59
N TYR A 48 1.95 2.27 -11.28
CA TYR A 48 0.83 3.18 -11.38
C TYR A 48 -0.30 2.54 -12.17
N ALA A 49 -1.49 2.62 -11.57
CA ALA A 49 -2.63 1.87 -12.06
C ALA A 49 -3.91 2.68 -12.24
N SER A 50 -3.86 3.96 -11.87
CA SER A 50 -4.89 4.94 -12.19
C SER A 50 -4.37 5.87 -13.28
N LYS A 51 -5.30 6.46 -14.05
CA LYS A 51 -4.94 7.47 -15.06
C LYS A 51 -4.30 8.66 -14.36
N GLU A 52 -4.82 9.04 -13.19
CA GLU A 52 -4.38 10.20 -12.41
C GLU A 52 -2.91 10.03 -12.01
N ALA A 53 -2.51 8.89 -11.45
CA ALA A 53 -1.12 8.66 -11.06
C ALA A 53 -0.16 8.67 -12.26
N LEU A 54 -0.58 8.10 -13.40
CA LEU A 54 0.20 8.16 -14.63
C LEU A 54 0.26 9.57 -15.22
N TRP A 55 -0.80 10.35 -15.09
CA TRP A 55 -0.90 11.72 -15.58
C TRP A 55 0.00 12.64 -14.78
N ASP A 56 -0.10 12.59 -13.45
CA ASP A 56 0.68 13.41 -12.53
C ASP A 56 2.18 13.30 -12.87
N VAL A 57 2.69 12.08 -13.05
CA VAL A 57 4.11 11.85 -13.30
C VAL A 57 4.54 12.10 -14.76
N ASN A 58 3.74 11.70 -15.76
CA ASN A 58 4.17 11.77 -17.17
C ASN A 58 3.77 13.07 -17.88
N VAL A 59 2.81 13.82 -17.33
CA VAL A 59 2.28 15.05 -17.94
C VAL A 59 2.59 16.25 -17.07
N ASP A 60 2.19 16.22 -15.80
CA ASP A 60 2.30 17.39 -14.92
C ASP A 60 3.76 17.57 -14.42
N ASP A 61 4.42 16.49 -14.01
CA ASP A 61 5.82 16.48 -13.54
C ASP A 61 6.84 16.12 -14.65
N VAL A 62 6.44 16.28 -15.91
CA VAL A 62 7.25 15.86 -17.08
C VAL A 62 8.65 16.49 -17.10
N ASP A 63 8.78 17.73 -16.64
CA ASP A 63 10.07 18.44 -16.62
C ASP A 63 11.06 17.78 -15.65
N TYR A 64 10.57 17.30 -14.50
CA TYR A 64 11.39 16.57 -13.53
C TYR A 64 11.75 15.18 -14.07
N VAL A 65 10.77 14.45 -14.61
CA VAL A 65 11.01 13.11 -15.20
C VAL A 65 12.02 13.17 -16.33
N ARG A 66 12.02 14.22 -17.15
CA ARG A 66 13.01 14.42 -18.23
C ARG A 66 14.44 14.65 -17.75
N THR A 67 14.63 14.97 -16.46
CA THR A 67 15.97 14.98 -15.85
C THR A 67 16.47 13.58 -15.48
N ILE A 68 15.58 12.58 -15.49
CA ILE A 68 15.80 11.20 -15.02
C ILE A 68 15.70 10.18 -16.17
N PHE A 69 14.91 10.48 -17.21
CA PHE A 69 14.72 9.62 -18.35
C PHE A 69 14.68 10.40 -19.67
N PRO A 70 15.12 9.79 -20.78
CA PRO A 70 14.95 10.37 -22.11
C PRO A 70 13.46 10.56 -22.49
N PRO A 71 13.13 11.48 -23.42
CA PRO A 71 11.75 11.76 -23.80
C PRO A 71 10.96 10.57 -24.39
N THR A 72 11.63 9.49 -24.77
CA THR A 72 11.03 8.27 -25.33
C THR A 72 10.53 7.31 -24.24
N TYR A 73 10.79 7.61 -22.98
CA TYR A 73 10.46 6.77 -21.84
C TYR A 73 9.14 7.21 -21.23
N PHE A 74 8.36 6.23 -20.79
CA PHE A 74 7.10 6.45 -20.09
C PHE A 74 7.20 5.84 -18.69
N VAL A 75 6.96 6.64 -17.66
CA VAL A 75 7.01 6.21 -16.26
C VAL A 75 5.79 5.37 -15.94
N ILE A 76 6.03 4.16 -15.45
CA ILE A 76 5.01 3.16 -15.14
C ILE A 76 4.81 2.95 -13.65
N GLY A 77 5.67 3.51 -12.79
CA GLY A 77 5.63 3.28 -11.34
C GLY A 77 6.76 3.95 -10.56
N ASP A 78 6.75 3.77 -9.24
CA ASP A 78 7.83 4.21 -8.33
C ASP A 78 8.20 3.15 -7.29
N SER A 79 9.41 3.28 -6.74
CA SER A 79 9.97 2.40 -5.70
C SER A 79 9.61 2.82 -4.27
N GLY A 80 8.77 3.86 -4.10
CA GLY A 80 8.43 4.43 -2.79
C GLY A 80 9.56 5.23 -2.12
N CYS A 81 10.78 5.14 -2.66
CA CYS A 81 11.96 5.87 -2.20
C CYS A 81 12.36 7.00 -3.15
N GLY A 82 11.53 7.32 -4.16
CA GLY A 82 11.78 8.40 -5.11
C GLY A 82 12.51 7.98 -6.38
N ASP A 83 12.82 6.70 -6.57
CA ASP A 83 13.18 6.18 -7.88
C ASP A 83 11.93 5.76 -8.65
N PHE A 84 12.01 5.86 -9.96
CA PHE A 84 10.91 5.63 -10.88
C PHE A 84 11.23 4.46 -11.80
N TYR A 85 10.19 3.69 -12.11
CA TYR A 85 10.20 2.67 -13.12
C TYR A 85 9.67 3.23 -14.43
N ALA A 86 10.38 3.04 -15.54
CA ALA A 86 9.95 3.50 -16.86
C ALA A 86 10.18 2.45 -17.95
N ILE A 87 9.37 2.50 -19.00
CA ILE A 87 9.52 1.70 -20.22
C ILE A 87 10.01 2.56 -21.37
N ASP A 88 10.92 2.03 -22.17
CA ASP A 88 11.25 2.64 -23.46
C ASP A 88 10.14 2.31 -24.47
N THR A 89 9.36 3.32 -24.85
CA THR A 89 8.23 3.16 -25.77
C THR A 89 8.65 2.95 -27.23
N THR A 90 9.93 3.17 -27.56
CA THR A 90 10.46 2.94 -28.90
C THR A 90 10.89 1.49 -29.12
N ASN A 91 11.11 0.74 -28.03
CA ASN A 91 11.48 -0.65 -28.07
C ASN A 91 10.23 -1.54 -28.04
N GLN A 92 10.15 -2.47 -28.99
CA GLN A 92 9.01 -3.37 -29.14
C GLN A 92 8.79 -4.25 -27.90
N ASP A 93 9.85 -4.67 -27.24
CA ASP A 93 9.79 -5.52 -26.04
C ASP A 93 9.52 -4.71 -24.77
N SER A 94 9.63 -3.38 -24.85
CA SER A 94 9.32 -2.45 -23.75
C SER A 94 10.07 -2.81 -22.45
N PRO A 95 11.41 -2.88 -22.49
CA PRO A 95 12.21 -3.16 -21.31
C PRO A 95 11.94 -2.12 -20.22
N VAL A 96 12.00 -2.59 -18.97
CA VAL A 96 11.76 -1.76 -17.78
C VAL A 96 13.09 -1.30 -17.23
N TYR A 97 13.19 -0.01 -16.95
CA TYR A 97 14.35 0.64 -16.34
C TYR A 97 13.96 1.24 -15.01
N ILE A 98 14.94 1.36 -14.11
CA ILE A 98 14.81 2.10 -12.85
C ILE A 98 15.80 3.26 -12.86
N SER A 99 15.35 4.43 -12.45
CA SER A 99 16.19 5.62 -12.37
C SER A 99 15.61 6.61 -11.37
N GLY A 100 16.47 7.39 -10.73
CA GLY A 100 16.06 8.36 -9.73
C GLY A 100 17.24 8.86 -8.88
N PRO A 101 16.93 9.62 -7.82
CA PRO A 101 17.93 10.25 -6.95
C PRO A 101 18.89 9.26 -6.30
N HIS A 102 18.49 8.00 -6.13
CA HIS A 102 19.34 6.96 -5.52
C HIS A 102 20.18 6.21 -6.56
N HIS A 103 19.77 6.24 -7.82
CA HIS A 103 20.46 5.58 -8.92
C HIS A 103 21.45 6.48 -9.65
N TYR A 104 21.33 7.82 -9.53
CA TYR A 104 22.22 8.75 -10.25
C TYR A 104 22.67 9.93 -9.40
N GLN A 105 24.00 10.12 -9.35
CA GLN A 105 24.63 11.36 -8.85
C GLN A 105 24.96 12.34 -9.99
N ASN A 106 24.84 11.93 -11.27
CA ASN A 106 25.17 12.77 -12.41
C ASN A 106 24.26 12.49 -13.63
N PRO A 107 23.69 13.53 -14.30
CA PRO A 107 22.79 13.36 -15.44
C PRO A 107 23.48 12.82 -16.71
N ASP A 108 24.80 12.92 -16.83
CA ASP A 108 25.52 12.43 -18.03
C ASP A 108 25.66 10.89 -18.06
N ASP A 109 25.40 10.20 -16.94
CA ASP A 109 25.42 8.74 -16.82
C ASP A 109 24.10 8.08 -17.28
N LEU A 110 23.08 8.89 -17.59
CA LEU A 110 21.69 8.46 -17.88
C LEU A 110 21.51 7.56 -19.11
N ILE A 111 22.46 7.58 -20.04
CA ILE A 111 22.27 6.95 -21.37
C ILE A 111 23.27 5.81 -21.62
N ALA A 112 24.31 5.66 -20.78
CA ALA A 112 25.47 4.83 -21.15
C ALA A 112 25.58 3.47 -20.45
N THR A 113 24.89 3.20 -19.33
CA THR A 113 25.27 2.03 -18.51
C THR A 113 24.17 1.27 -17.76
N CYS A 114 22.91 1.70 -17.76
CA CYS A 114 21.89 0.97 -17.01
C CYS A 114 21.26 -0.15 -17.84
N GLU A 115 21.67 -1.38 -17.52
CA GLU A 115 20.96 -2.58 -17.93
C GLU A 115 19.50 -2.49 -17.44
N PRO A 116 18.52 -2.91 -18.24
CA PRO A 116 17.14 -2.90 -17.83
C PRO A 116 16.93 -3.85 -16.63
N VAL A 117 16.08 -3.46 -15.68
CA VAL A 117 15.69 -4.33 -14.56
C VAL A 117 14.84 -5.52 -15.00
N SER A 118 14.21 -5.39 -16.18
CA SER A 118 13.51 -6.45 -16.89
C SER A 118 13.59 -6.24 -18.39
N GLU A 119 13.83 -7.32 -19.13
CA GLU A 119 13.92 -7.31 -20.61
C GLU A 119 12.59 -6.97 -21.29
N SER A 120 11.46 -7.18 -20.60
CA SER A 120 10.14 -6.75 -21.05
C SER A 120 9.22 -6.37 -19.90
N ILE A 121 8.18 -5.60 -20.22
CA ILE A 121 7.13 -5.24 -19.27
C ILE A 121 6.35 -6.47 -18.80
N GLU A 122 6.08 -7.44 -19.67
CA GLU A 122 5.38 -8.67 -19.29
C GLU A 122 6.16 -9.48 -18.25
N LEU A 123 7.47 -9.64 -18.45
CA LEU A 123 8.34 -10.34 -17.50
C LEU A 123 8.40 -9.59 -16.16
N TYR A 124 8.37 -8.26 -16.19
CA TYR A 124 8.34 -7.44 -14.99
C TYR A 124 7.03 -7.65 -14.22
N ILE A 125 5.87 -7.59 -14.90
CA ILE A 125 4.57 -7.88 -14.27
C ILE A 125 4.51 -9.30 -13.72
N GLU A 126 5.03 -10.29 -14.47
CA GLU A 126 5.07 -11.68 -14.02
C GLU A 126 5.91 -11.83 -12.75
N ARG A 127 7.09 -11.20 -12.70
CA ARG A 127 7.94 -11.17 -11.51
C ARG A 127 7.20 -10.54 -10.32
N LEU A 128 6.64 -9.34 -10.48
CA LEU A 128 5.87 -8.66 -9.43
C LEU A 128 4.70 -9.52 -8.95
N THR A 129 3.98 -10.17 -9.85
CA THR A 129 2.86 -11.05 -9.51
C THR A 129 3.32 -12.27 -8.72
N ASN A 130 4.47 -12.84 -9.08
CA ASN A 130 5.05 -13.98 -8.37
C ASN A 130 5.61 -13.57 -7.00
N ASP A 131 6.22 -12.40 -6.89
CA ASP A 131 6.71 -11.85 -5.63
C ASP A 131 5.52 -11.61 -4.69
N ILE A 132 4.43 -11.01 -5.17
CA ILE A 132 3.19 -10.84 -4.40
C ILE A 132 2.64 -12.21 -3.92
N LYS A 133 2.62 -13.23 -4.77
CA LYS A 133 2.15 -14.58 -4.40
C LYS A 133 3.05 -15.27 -3.37
N THR A 134 4.37 -15.14 -3.50
CA THR A 134 5.32 -15.72 -2.56
C THR A 134 5.27 -15.03 -1.21
N TRP A 135 5.15 -13.69 -1.19
CA TRP A 135 4.88 -12.91 0.02
C TRP A 135 3.57 -13.30 0.71
N GLN A 136 2.51 -13.60 -0.05
CA GLN A 136 1.26 -14.13 0.51
C GLN A 136 1.44 -15.52 1.16
N GLY A 137 2.33 -16.35 0.62
CA GLY A 137 2.75 -17.62 1.25
C GLY A 137 3.61 -17.42 2.51
N CYS A 138 4.22 -16.24 2.66
CA CYS A 138 5.07 -15.83 3.77
C CYS A 138 4.39 -14.83 4.71
N LYS A 139 3.05 -14.75 4.79
CA LYS A 139 2.40 -13.97 5.85
C LYS A 139 2.81 -14.57 7.19
N PRO A 140 3.70 -13.95 8.00
CA PRO A 140 3.86 -14.44 9.35
C PRO A 140 2.56 -14.06 10.08
N GLU A 141 2.09 -14.89 11.02
CA GLU A 141 0.87 -14.68 11.83
C GLU A 141 0.95 -13.44 12.77
N HIS A 142 1.47 -12.30 12.31
CA HIS A 142 1.72 -11.13 13.14
C HIS A 142 0.44 -10.32 13.43
N GLY A 143 -0.68 -10.62 12.76
CA GLY A 143 -2.02 -10.13 13.14
C GLY A 143 -2.53 -10.67 14.50
N GLY A 144 -1.85 -11.66 15.09
CA GLY A 144 -2.23 -12.21 16.39
C GLY A 144 -1.78 -11.38 17.59
N LEU A 145 -0.67 -10.63 17.50
CA LEU A 145 -0.05 -9.98 18.66
C LEU A 145 -0.83 -8.75 19.15
N LEU A 146 -1.22 -7.86 18.24
CA LEU A 146 -2.02 -6.68 18.58
C LEU A 146 -3.40 -7.08 19.10
N ARG A 147 -4.04 -8.06 18.44
CA ARG A 147 -5.33 -8.58 18.86
C ARG A 147 -5.25 -9.26 20.23
N ARG A 148 -4.22 -10.07 20.48
CA ARG A 148 -3.97 -10.66 21.81
C ARG A 148 -3.71 -9.59 22.88
N CYS A 149 -3.01 -8.51 22.55
CA CYS A 149 -2.82 -7.39 23.48
C CYS A 149 -4.15 -6.70 23.80
N ILE A 150 -4.96 -6.38 22.79
CA ILE A 150 -6.27 -5.75 22.97
C ILE A 150 -7.19 -6.67 23.79
N ASP A 151 -7.26 -7.95 23.46
CA ASP A 151 -8.09 -8.92 24.19
C ASP A 151 -7.63 -9.07 25.64
N THR A 152 -6.32 -9.07 25.89
CA THR A 152 -5.76 -9.13 27.25
C THR A 152 -6.04 -7.86 28.04
N CYS A 153 -5.88 -6.68 27.44
CA CYS A 153 -6.21 -5.41 28.05
C CYS A 153 -7.70 -5.31 28.39
N CYS A 154 -8.58 -5.72 27.48
CA CYS A 154 -10.02 -5.78 27.69
C CYS A 154 -10.38 -6.74 28.84
N ALA A 155 -9.76 -7.93 28.89
CA ALA A 155 -9.98 -8.88 29.98
C ALA A 155 -9.58 -8.31 31.34
N ILE A 156 -8.41 -7.66 31.43
CA ILE A 156 -7.95 -7.02 32.67
C ILE A 156 -8.92 -5.90 33.11
N LEU A 157 -9.34 -5.05 32.18
CA LEU A 157 -10.29 -3.97 32.46
C LEU A 157 -11.63 -4.50 32.97
N LEU A 158 -12.15 -5.58 32.39
CA LEU A 158 -13.38 -6.22 32.83
C LEU A 158 -13.26 -6.78 34.25
N VAL A 159 -12.12 -7.40 34.59
CA VAL A 159 -11.87 -7.90 35.95
C VAL A 159 -11.82 -6.76 36.96
N VAL A 160 -11.12 -5.67 36.64
CA VAL A 160 -11.05 -4.47 37.51
C VAL A 160 -12.44 -3.87 37.70
N PHE A 161 -13.22 -3.74 36.63
CA PHE A 161 -14.59 -3.22 36.72
C PHE A 161 -15.50 -4.11 37.59
N ALA A 162 -15.41 -5.43 37.45
CA ALA A 162 -16.15 -6.38 38.27
C ALA A 162 -15.81 -6.25 39.76
N LEU A 163 -14.52 -6.11 40.10
CA LEU A 163 -14.07 -5.91 41.48
C LEU A 163 -14.60 -4.61 42.08
N ILE A 164 -14.53 -3.50 41.33
CA ILE A 164 -15.08 -2.21 41.78
C ILE A 164 -16.59 -2.32 42.03
N SER A 165 -17.32 -2.96 41.11
CA SER A 165 -18.76 -3.18 41.26
C SER A 165 -19.11 -4.04 42.48
N MET A 166 -18.33 -5.08 42.77
CA MET A 166 -18.52 -5.88 43.99
C MET A 166 -18.27 -5.06 45.25
N MET A 167 -17.22 -4.22 45.26
CA MET A 167 -16.94 -3.36 46.41
C MET A 167 -18.05 -2.34 46.65
N THR A 168 -18.51 -1.64 45.61
CA THR A 168 -19.61 -0.67 45.74
C THR A 168 -20.90 -1.33 46.22
N PHE A 169 -21.21 -2.53 45.71
CA PHE A 169 -22.35 -3.30 46.18
C PHE A 169 -22.23 -3.65 47.66
N ALA A 170 -21.06 -4.09 48.13
CA ALA A 170 -20.82 -4.35 49.55
C ALA A 170 -20.96 -3.08 50.41
N PHE A 171 -20.41 -1.95 49.96
CA PHE A 171 -20.51 -0.67 50.64
C PHE A 171 -21.94 -0.14 50.75
N ILE A 172 -22.85 -0.48 49.83
CA ILE A 172 -24.26 -0.07 49.89
C ILE A 172 -25.09 -1.07 50.71
N THR A 173 -24.92 -2.36 50.45
CA THR A 173 -25.75 -3.41 51.07
C THR A 173 -25.48 -3.61 52.55
N ILE A 174 -24.21 -3.51 52.99
CA ILE A 174 -23.86 -3.70 54.40
C ILE A 174 -24.51 -2.63 55.28
N PRO A 175 -24.38 -1.31 55.02
CA PRO A 175 -25.06 -0.29 55.81
C PRO A 175 -26.58 -0.41 55.77
N LEU A 176 -27.17 -0.73 54.61
CA LEU A 176 -28.63 -0.95 54.51
C LEU A 176 -29.09 -2.10 55.38
N TYR A 177 -28.34 -3.21 55.40
CA TYR A 177 -28.63 -4.34 56.28
C TYR A 177 -28.55 -3.94 57.76
N PHE A 178 -27.52 -3.19 58.15
CA PHE A 178 -27.39 -2.69 59.52
C PHE A 178 -28.52 -1.73 59.90
N LEU A 179 -28.89 -0.78 59.03
CA LEU A 179 -30.00 0.14 59.23
C LEU A 179 -31.33 -0.60 59.39
N GLN A 180 -31.60 -1.59 58.54
CA GLN A 180 -32.78 -2.45 58.65
C GLN A 180 -32.81 -3.18 59.99
N ARG A 181 -31.66 -3.66 60.46
CA ARG A 181 -31.56 -4.38 61.74
C ARG A 181 -31.82 -3.44 62.93
N VAL A 182 -31.20 -2.26 62.98
CA VAL A 182 -31.44 -1.27 64.04
C VAL A 182 -32.91 -0.85 64.08
N PHE A 183 -33.51 -0.59 62.91
CA PHE A 183 -34.91 -0.19 62.81
C PHE A 183 -35.88 -1.26 63.35
N ARG A 184 -35.57 -2.55 63.15
CA ARG A 184 -36.35 -3.66 63.75
C ARG A 184 -36.22 -3.69 65.27
N TYR A 185 -35.03 -3.44 65.82
CA TYR A 185 -34.84 -3.40 67.27
C TYR A 185 -35.55 -2.22 67.94
N THR A 186 -35.60 -1.05 67.30
CA THR A 186 -36.29 0.13 67.86
C THR A 186 -37.83 0.04 67.82
N ARG A 187 -38.38 -0.92 67.06
CA ARG A 187 -39.83 -1.14 66.93
C ARG A 187 -40.37 -2.28 67.82
N SER A 188 -39.48 -3.05 68.44
CA SER A 188 -39.81 -4.07 69.43
C SER A 188 -39.76 -3.49 70.83
#